data_AF-A0A9D7P8Y7-F1
#
_entry.id   AF-A0A9D7P8Y7-F1
#
_cell.length_a   1.000
_cell.length_b   1.000
_cell.length_c   1.000
_cell.angle_alpha   90.00
_cell.angle_beta   90.00
_cell.angle_gamma   90.00
#
_symmetry.space_group_name_H-M   'P 1'
#
loop_
_entity.id
_entity.type
_entity.pdbx_description
1 polymer ?
#
loop_
_entity_poly.entity_id
_entity_poly.type
_entity_poly.pdbx_seq_one_letter_code
_entity_poly.pdbx_strand_id
1 'polypeptide(L)'
;MTDIHNLLHDNTPDEPSTEGWAEKVRGHRRRGRTLTGVAAGVLAVGLAIPVGVSLMNRPTQVTRPADAVSPAPARPTLPDRDAAEVCAETRELMTIAIAATTYAHPGAPVLKEGAVRAWLCGDDQADTTFGTRGPLDPLTADVDKAVSWFLNATPADSDQACTMEYRMTYTVAFEYADGSITPVQGELHGCRTTTDGSKYANGGEEFLDLLTDLWTANRAADLSADATLCSTQASILPAKPENAVSAAVCFIGNSGTLGTAQLGDVAPLAASIGANTVVSDGMNLDFGVETIMLDLADKAGDMIQLQRLADGSYVFYADSQAKVWTPTADESALLDAAIASAKG
;
A
#
# COMPACT_ATOMS: atom_id res chain seq x y z
N MET A 1 9.33 23.03 50.16
CA MET A 1 9.62 22.13 49.03
C MET A 1 8.88 20.85 49.31
N THR A 2 7.64 20.79 48.85
CA THR A 2 6.74 19.64 48.99
C THR A 2 7.08 18.62 47.90
N ASP A 3 7.20 17.37 48.33
CA ASP A 3 7.74 16.26 47.58
C ASP A 3 6.83 15.88 46.39
N ILE A 4 7.35 16.04 45.17
CA ILE A 4 6.64 15.72 43.91
C ILE A 4 6.24 14.23 43.86
N HIS A 5 6.91 13.38 44.62
CA HIS A 5 6.60 11.95 44.69
C HIS A 5 5.21 11.65 45.27
N ASN A 6 4.65 12.52 46.13
CA ASN A 6 3.35 12.29 46.75
C ASN A 6 2.17 12.75 45.86
N LEU A 7 2.39 13.69 44.92
CA LEU A 7 1.35 14.19 44.03
C LEU A 7 0.89 13.19 42.97
N LEU A 8 1.72 12.19 42.67
CA LEU A 8 1.42 11.13 41.70
C LEU A 8 0.64 9.96 42.32
N HIS A 9 0.76 9.70 43.61
CA HIS A 9 0.01 8.63 44.26
C HIS A 9 -1.46 9.01 44.52
N ASP A 10 -1.74 10.27 44.85
CA ASP A 10 -3.09 10.72 45.22
C ASP A 10 -4.06 10.92 44.02
N ASN A 11 -3.59 10.77 42.78
CA ASN A 11 -4.39 10.96 41.56
C ASN A 11 -4.51 9.71 40.68
N THR A 12 -4.18 8.53 41.21
CA THR A 12 -4.41 7.28 40.45
C THR A 12 -5.91 6.98 40.50
N PRO A 13 -6.64 6.99 39.36
CA PRO A 13 -8.06 6.64 39.36
C PRO A 13 -8.24 5.22 39.89
N ASP A 14 -9.30 4.99 40.65
CA ASP A 14 -9.66 3.64 41.09
C ASP A 14 -9.76 2.71 39.86
N GLU A 15 -9.15 1.53 39.93
CA GLU A 15 -9.24 0.54 38.86
C GLU A 15 -10.71 0.25 38.55
N PRO A 16 -11.13 0.33 37.27
CA PRO A 16 -12.51 0.05 36.92
C PRO A 16 -12.81 -1.41 37.27
N SER A 17 -13.92 -1.60 38.00
CA SER A 17 -14.38 -2.93 38.37
C SER A 17 -14.55 -3.82 37.13
N THR A 18 -13.91 -4.99 37.17
CA THR A 18 -14.04 -6.04 36.15
C THR A 18 -15.27 -6.93 36.38
N GLU A 19 -16.06 -6.67 37.42
CA GLU A 19 -17.32 -7.40 37.67
C GLU A 19 -18.31 -7.16 36.51
N GLY A 20 -18.82 -8.26 35.94
CA GLY A 20 -19.86 -8.23 34.90
C GLY A 20 -19.36 -8.20 33.45
N TRP A 21 -18.06 -7.99 33.20
CA TRP A 21 -17.51 -8.03 31.83
C TRP A 21 -17.72 -9.39 31.15
N ALA A 22 -17.49 -10.46 31.89
CA ALA A 22 -17.71 -11.83 31.40
C ALA A 22 -19.19 -12.13 31.08
N GLU A 23 -20.14 -11.52 31.79
CA GLU A 23 -21.57 -11.71 31.54
C GLU A 23 -22.05 -10.92 30.32
N LYS A 24 -21.50 -9.71 30.10
CA LYS A 24 -21.81 -8.88 28.93
C LYS A 24 -21.35 -9.56 27.63
N VAL A 25 -20.17 -10.20 27.64
CA VAL A 25 -19.66 -10.97 26.48
C VAL A 25 -20.49 -12.23 26.22
N ARG A 26 -20.94 -12.95 27.26
CA ARG A 26 -21.80 -14.14 27.10
C ARG A 26 -23.21 -13.78 26.56
N GLY A 27 -23.73 -12.61 26.91
CA GLY A 27 -25.02 -12.11 26.41
C GLY A 27 -25.03 -11.87 24.89
N HIS A 28 -23.94 -11.33 24.35
CA HIS A 28 -23.86 -10.97 22.93
C HIS A 28 -23.80 -12.20 22.01
N ARG A 29 -23.15 -13.29 22.45
CA ARG A 29 -22.98 -14.52 21.66
C ARG A 29 -24.28 -15.32 21.49
N ARG A 30 -25.28 -15.13 22.37
CA ARG A 30 -26.59 -15.79 22.26
C ARG A 30 -27.52 -15.15 21.22
N ARG A 31 -27.33 -13.87 20.85
CA ARG A 31 -28.20 -13.18 19.88
C ARG A 31 -27.84 -13.48 18.41
N GLY A 32 -26.65 -14.00 18.12
CA GLY A 32 -26.17 -14.21 16.75
C GLY A 32 -26.47 -15.58 16.11
N ARG A 33 -27.30 -16.44 16.71
CA ARG A 33 -27.51 -17.83 16.24
C ARG A 33 -28.89 -18.13 15.62
N THR A 34 -29.71 -17.13 15.35
CA THR A 34 -31.01 -17.30 14.68
C THR A 34 -31.04 -16.46 13.41
N LEU A 35 -30.43 -16.93 12.32
CA LEU A 35 -30.73 -16.59 10.92
C LEU A 35 -29.81 -17.39 9.98
N THR A 36 -30.10 -18.68 9.82
CA THR A 36 -29.62 -19.48 8.68
C THR A 36 -30.82 -20.22 8.11
N GLY A 37 -31.36 -19.69 7.00
CA GLY A 37 -32.49 -20.23 6.28
C GLY A 37 -32.17 -20.39 4.80
N VAL A 38 -31.84 -21.63 4.42
CA VAL A 38 -32.21 -22.35 3.19
C VAL A 38 -32.44 -21.56 1.88
N ALA A 39 -31.63 -21.86 0.87
CA ALA A 39 -32.11 -21.96 -0.51
C ALA A 39 -31.27 -22.97 -1.32
N ALA A 40 -31.77 -24.20 -1.41
CA ALA A 40 -31.40 -25.16 -2.44
C ALA A 40 -32.36 -24.98 -3.63
N GLY A 41 -31.84 -24.90 -4.85
CA GLY A 41 -32.65 -24.75 -6.06
C GLY A 41 -31.86 -25.11 -7.32
N VAL A 42 -31.98 -26.37 -7.71
CA VAL A 42 -31.52 -26.96 -8.98
C VAL A 42 -32.24 -26.29 -10.17
N LEU A 43 -31.54 -26.03 -11.27
CA LEU A 43 -32.10 -26.15 -12.62
C LEU A 43 -30.98 -26.36 -13.67
N ALA A 44 -30.87 -27.60 -14.14
CA ALA A 44 -30.20 -27.96 -15.37
C ALA A 44 -31.16 -27.71 -16.55
N VAL A 45 -30.72 -26.94 -17.54
CA VAL A 45 -31.33 -26.91 -18.88
C VAL A 45 -30.21 -26.87 -19.91
N GLY A 46 -30.02 -27.99 -20.60
CA GLY A 46 -29.34 -28.02 -21.89
C GLY A 46 -30.34 -27.69 -23.00
N LEU A 47 -29.85 -27.07 -24.07
CA LEU A 47 -30.36 -27.08 -25.46
C LEU A 47 -29.37 -26.22 -26.27
N ALA A 48 -28.54 -26.84 -27.11
CA ALA A 48 -28.79 -27.14 -28.53
C ALA A 48 -28.35 -25.98 -29.44
N ILE A 49 -27.26 -26.25 -30.18
CA ILE A 49 -26.71 -25.42 -31.25
C ILE A 49 -27.59 -25.56 -32.49
N PRO A 50 -28.16 -24.48 -33.06
CA PRO A 50 -28.61 -24.50 -34.44
C PRO A 50 -27.46 -24.07 -35.35
N VAL A 51 -26.80 -25.05 -35.97
CA VAL A 51 -26.07 -24.83 -37.22
C VAL A 51 -27.12 -24.83 -38.32
N GLY A 52 -27.40 -23.65 -38.89
CA GLY A 52 -28.38 -23.57 -39.98
C GLY A 52 -28.46 -22.20 -40.65
N VAL A 53 -28.13 -22.23 -41.94
CA VAL A 53 -28.60 -21.33 -43.01
C VAL A 53 -27.79 -20.06 -43.25
N SER A 54 -26.79 -20.24 -44.12
CA SER A 54 -26.29 -19.24 -45.07
C SER A 54 -27.37 -18.86 -46.09
N LEU A 55 -27.22 -17.66 -46.66
CA LEU A 55 -27.75 -17.22 -47.97
C LEU A 55 -29.25 -16.91 -48.05
N MET A 56 -29.65 -15.68 -47.66
CA MET A 56 -30.59 -14.81 -48.39
C MET A 56 -30.92 -13.56 -47.54
N ASN A 57 -29.95 -12.69 -47.33
CA ASN A 57 -30.26 -11.29 -47.00
C ASN A 57 -29.10 -10.42 -47.49
N ARG A 58 -29.18 -9.98 -48.75
CA ARG A 58 -28.32 -8.90 -49.26
C ARG A 58 -29.03 -7.60 -48.91
N PRO A 59 -28.65 -6.88 -47.84
CA PRO A 59 -29.09 -5.52 -47.67
C PRO A 59 -28.58 -4.72 -48.87
N THR A 60 -29.48 -3.99 -49.51
CA THR A 60 -29.12 -2.89 -50.42
C THR A 60 -28.10 -2.02 -49.69
N GLN A 61 -26.85 -2.02 -50.17
CA GLN A 61 -25.82 -1.07 -49.74
C GLN A 61 -26.28 0.31 -50.18
N VAL A 62 -27.03 0.98 -49.31
CA VAL A 62 -27.13 2.44 -49.33
C VAL A 62 -25.81 2.91 -48.74
N THR A 63 -24.92 3.41 -49.60
CA THR A 63 -23.74 4.17 -49.19
C THR A 63 -24.22 5.43 -48.46
N ARG A 64 -24.44 5.30 -47.15
CA ARG A 64 -24.53 6.45 -46.26
C ARG A 64 -23.13 7.08 -46.27
N PRO A 65 -22.99 8.39 -46.57
CA PRO A 65 -21.73 9.09 -46.36
C PRO A 65 -21.27 8.75 -44.95
N ALA A 66 -20.02 8.32 -44.78
CA ALA A 66 -19.46 8.15 -43.45
C ALA A 66 -19.71 9.46 -42.70
N ASP A 67 -20.55 9.41 -41.66
CA ASP A 67 -20.71 10.54 -40.76
C ASP A 67 -19.29 10.88 -40.33
N ALA A 68 -18.82 12.06 -40.74
CA ALA A 68 -17.50 12.54 -40.38
C ALA A 68 -17.48 12.54 -38.86
N VAL A 69 -16.82 11.55 -38.27
CA VAL A 69 -16.63 11.46 -36.83
C VAL A 69 -15.84 12.71 -36.49
N SER A 70 -16.55 13.73 -36.02
CA SER A 70 -15.93 14.95 -35.52
C SER A 70 -14.90 14.47 -34.51
N PRO A 71 -13.60 14.78 -34.71
CA PRO A 71 -12.57 14.28 -33.82
C PRO A 71 -12.99 14.62 -32.40
N ALA A 72 -13.03 13.60 -31.54
CA ALA A 72 -13.33 13.82 -30.14
C ALA A 72 -12.40 14.94 -29.66
N PRO A 73 -12.92 15.97 -28.96
CA PRO A 73 -12.09 17.07 -28.49
C PRO A 73 -10.89 16.46 -27.77
N ALA A 74 -9.67 16.87 -28.17
CA ALA A 74 -8.45 16.39 -27.55
C ALA A 74 -8.58 16.63 -26.05
N ARG A 75 -8.48 15.56 -25.25
CA ARG A 75 -8.42 15.72 -23.80
C ARG A 75 -7.20 16.60 -23.49
N PRO A 76 -7.32 17.58 -22.59
CA PRO A 76 -6.16 18.29 -22.09
C PRO A 76 -5.11 17.27 -21.61
N THR A 77 -3.91 17.33 -22.18
CA THR A 77 -2.80 16.54 -21.66
C THR A 77 -2.30 17.26 -20.41
N LEU A 78 -2.46 16.64 -19.24
CA LEU A 78 -1.83 17.13 -18.02
C LEU A 78 -0.30 17.12 -18.20
N PRO A 79 0.43 18.06 -17.57
CA PRO A 79 1.88 17.99 -17.55
C PRO A 79 2.33 16.65 -16.97
N ASP A 80 3.47 16.17 -17.44
CA ASP A 80 4.15 15.05 -16.78
C ASP A 80 4.74 15.59 -15.48
N ARG A 81 4.26 15.03 -14.36
CA ARG A 81 4.76 15.31 -13.01
C ARG A 81 5.42 14.04 -12.49
N ASP A 82 6.42 14.18 -11.63
CA ASP A 82 6.99 13.04 -10.92
C ASP A 82 6.25 12.81 -9.58
N ALA A 83 6.32 11.58 -9.07
CA ALA A 83 5.64 11.20 -7.83
C ALA A 83 6.16 12.00 -6.62
N ALA A 84 7.42 12.39 -6.59
CA ALA A 84 8.00 13.11 -5.45
C ALA A 84 7.42 14.53 -5.34
N GLU A 85 7.27 15.23 -6.46
CA GLU A 85 6.63 16.54 -6.54
C GLU A 85 5.17 16.48 -6.06
N VAL A 86 4.40 15.53 -6.60
CA VAL A 86 2.98 15.37 -6.24
C VAL A 86 2.81 14.98 -4.78
N CYS A 87 3.63 14.06 -4.27
CA CYS A 87 3.54 13.62 -2.87
C CYS A 87 3.96 14.70 -1.88
N ALA A 88 4.93 15.55 -2.23
CA ALA A 88 5.28 16.72 -1.43
C ALA A 88 4.10 17.71 -1.32
N GLU A 89 3.46 18.06 -2.44
CA GLU A 89 2.28 18.94 -2.47
C GLU A 89 1.10 18.33 -1.69
N THR A 90 0.86 17.03 -1.89
CA THR A 90 -0.23 16.29 -1.25
C THR A 90 -0.11 16.30 0.28
N ARG A 91 1.12 16.22 0.80
CA ARG A 91 1.39 16.26 2.24
C ARG A 91 1.07 17.62 2.87
N GLU A 92 1.38 18.71 2.15
CA GLU A 92 0.99 20.06 2.56
C GLU A 92 -0.55 20.20 2.57
N LEU A 93 -1.22 19.75 1.50
CA LEU A 93 -2.68 19.76 1.40
C LEU A 93 -3.34 18.93 2.49
N MET A 94 -2.80 17.75 2.82
CA MET A 94 -3.34 16.90 3.88
C MET A 94 -3.19 17.55 5.26
N THR A 95 -2.07 18.23 5.52
CA THR A 95 -1.87 19.01 6.75
C THR A 95 -2.94 20.09 6.89
N ILE A 96 -3.25 20.80 5.80
CA ILE A 96 -4.33 21.80 5.75
C ILE A 96 -5.70 21.14 5.97
N ALA A 97 -5.96 20.00 5.32
CA ALA A 97 -7.23 19.29 5.45
C ALA A 97 -7.50 18.81 6.88
N ILE A 98 -6.49 18.26 7.57
CA ILE A 98 -6.59 17.84 8.99
C ILE A 98 -6.75 19.06 9.90
N ALA A 99 -6.03 20.15 9.65
CA ALA A 99 -6.23 21.38 10.41
C ALA A 99 -7.66 21.93 10.20
N ALA A 100 -8.21 21.82 9.00
CA ALA A 100 -9.52 22.32 8.66
C ALA A 100 -10.65 21.62 9.40
N THR A 101 -10.54 20.32 9.71
CA THR A 101 -11.53 19.62 10.54
C THR A 101 -11.53 20.10 11.96
N THR A 102 -10.34 20.37 12.50
CA THR A 102 -10.16 20.81 13.88
C THR A 102 -10.64 22.25 14.08
N TYR A 103 -10.49 23.10 13.06
CA TYR A 103 -10.77 24.54 13.14
C TYR A 103 -11.91 25.03 12.22
N ALA A 104 -12.70 24.13 11.64
CA ALA A 104 -13.74 24.42 10.65
C ALA A 104 -13.25 25.36 9.52
N HIS A 105 -12.07 25.08 8.97
CA HIS A 105 -11.45 25.96 7.98
C HIS A 105 -12.15 25.81 6.63
N PRO A 106 -12.82 26.87 6.12
CA PRO A 106 -13.49 26.78 4.83
C PRO A 106 -12.44 26.74 3.71
N GLY A 107 -12.51 25.71 2.86
CA GLY A 107 -11.67 25.62 1.65
C GLY A 107 -10.75 24.41 1.56
N ALA A 108 -10.79 23.47 2.52
CA ALA A 108 -10.10 22.19 2.32
C ALA A 108 -10.64 21.48 1.07
N PRO A 109 -9.77 20.91 0.22
CA PRO A 109 -10.20 20.13 -0.93
C PRO A 109 -10.99 18.90 -0.44
N VAL A 110 -12.15 18.68 -1.04
CA VAL A 110 -13.04 17.53 -0.77
C VAL A 110 -13.06 16.65 -2.00
N LEU A 111 -12.95 15.34 -1.82
CA LEU A 111 -12.87 14.42 -2.94
C LEU A 111 -14.18 14.45 -3.72
N LYS A 112 -14.07 14.50 -5.05
CA LYS A 112 -15.19 14.49 -6.00
C LYS A 112 -14.89 13.50 -7.12
N GLU A 113 -15.93 13.11 -7.83
CA GLU A 113 -15.77 12.38 -9.10
C GLU A 113 -14.99 13.23 -10.12
N GLY A 114 -14.34 12.56 -11.08
CA GLY A 114 -13.65 13.21 -12.20
C GLY A 114 -12.13 13.35 -12.05
N ALA A 115 -11.54 12.76 -11.01
CA ALA A 115 -10.08 12.58 -10.96
C ALA A 115 -9.62 11.73 -12.16
N VAL A 116 -8.48 12.11 -12.75
CA VAL A 116 -7.94 11.48 -13.96
C VAL A 116 -6.63 10.73 -13.70
N ARG A 117 -5.96 11.01 -12.58
CA ARG A 117 -4.81 10.26 -12.07
C ARG A 117 -4.94 10.11 -10.55
N ALA A 118 -4.37 9.05 -10.01
CA ALA A 118 -4.13 8.94 -8.58
C ALA A 118 -2.65 8.62 -8.31
N TRP A 119 -2.09 9.24 -7.28
CA TRP A 119 -0.72 8.99 -6.83
C TRP A 119 -0.77 8.45 -5.41
N LEU A 120 -0.18 7.28 -5.18
CA LEU A 120 -0.07 6.73 -3.84
C LEU A 120 1.23 7.24 -3.23
N CYS A 121 1.10 7.95 -2.11
CA CYS A 121 2.18 8.58 -1.38
C CYS A 121 2.34 7.88 -0.04
N GLY A 122 3.58 7.58 0.31
CA GLY A 122 3.90 7.03 1.61
C GLY A 122 4.04 8.10 2.68
N ASP A 123 4.44 7.63 3.86
CA ASP A 123 4.74 8.45 5.01
C ASP A 123 6.22 8.86 5.06
N ASP A 124 6.89 8.95 3.92
CA ASP A 124 8.26 9.45 3.80
C ASP A 124 8.36 10.93 4.21
N GLN A 125 8.46 11.18 5.51
CA GLN A 125 8.80 12.50 6.01
C GLN A 125 10.30 12.72 5.82
N ALA A 126 10.69 13.93 5.45
CA ALA A 126 12.09 14.29 5.24
C ALA A 126 12.95 14.14 6.50
N ASP A 127 12.33 14.00 7.69
CA ASP A 127 12.98 13.84 8.99
C ASP A 127 12.87 12.42 9.58
N THR A 128 12.12 11.51 8.95
CA THR A 128 12.00 10.13 9.42
C THR A 128 12.98 9.23 8.69
N THR A 129 13.90 8.62 9.44
CA THR A 129 14.82 7.62 8.91
C THR A 129 14.08 6.40 8.37
N PHE A 130 12.84 6.12 8.78
CA PHE A 130 12.06 4.98 8.31
C PHE A 130 10.73 5.47 7.77
N GLY A 131 10.24 4.83 6.73
CA GLY A 131 8.93 5.14 6.16
C GLY A 131 8.62 4.23 4.99
N THR A 132 7.53 4.55 4.33
CA THR A 132 7.10 3.90 3.11
C THR A 132 7.14 4.89 1.96
N ARG A 133 7.33 4.36 0.75
CA ARG A 133 7.29 5.10 -0.51
C ARG A 133 6.25 4.42 -1.39
N GLY A 134 5.40 5.21 -2.03
CA GLY A 134 4.48 4.66 -3.02
C GLY A 134 5.13 4.42 -4.40
N PRO A 135 4.36 3.93 -5.36
CA PRO A 135 4.79 3.73 -6.75
C PRO A 135 5.34 5.00 -7.40
N LEU A 136 6.26 4.80 -8.34
CA LEU A 136 6.81 5.90 -9.15
C LEU A 136 5.84 6.35 -10.25
N ASP A 137 4.92 5.47 -10.63
CA ASP A 137 3.93 5.69 -11.68
C ASP A 137 2.54 6.02 -11.09
N PRO A 138 1.78 6.93 -11.73
CA PRO A 138 0.41 7.20 -11.33
C PRO A 138 -0.51 6.06 -11.76
N LEU A 139 -1.57 5.84 -10.98
CA LEU A 139 -2.74 5.12 -11.43
C LEU A 139 -3.46 5.98 -12.47
N THR A 140 -3.59 5.48 -13.70
CA THR A 140 -4.26 6.20 -14.81
C THR A 140 -5.49 5.46 -15.36
N ALA A 141 -5.57 4.15 -15.10
CA ALA A 141 -6.74 3.33 -15.38
C ALA A 141 -7.63 3.21 -14.14
N ASP A 142 -8.95 3.16 -14.35
CA ASP A 142 -9.94 2.86 -13.30
C ASP A 142 -9.86 3.74 -12.03
N VAL A 143 -9.36 4.97 -12.15
CA VAL A 143 -9.27 5.96 -11.05
C VAL A 143 -10.65 6.22 -10.43
N ASP A 144 -11.70 6.16 -11.25
CA ASP A 144 -13.10 6.29 -10.83
C ASP A 144 -13.54 5.18 -9.86
N LYS A 145 -12.97 3.97 -9.95
CA LYS A 145 -13.25 2.90 -8.98
C LYS A 145 -12.72 3.24 -7.60
N ALA A 146 -11.49 3.77 -7.51
CA ALA A 146 -10.90 4.21 -6.24
C ALA A 146 -11.70 5.38 -5.63
N VAL A 147 -12.04 6.40 -6.44
CA VAL A 147 -12.87 7.52 -5.99
C VAL A 147 -14.24 7.04 -5.53
N SER A 148 -14.90 6.18 -6.31
CA SER A 148 -16.22 5.63 -5.99
C SER A 148 -16.20 4.81 -4.70
N TRP A 149 -15.15 4.01 -4.47
CA TRP A 149 -14.98 3.30 -3.21
C TRP A 149 -15.01 4.27 -2.02
N PHE A 150 -14.19 5.32 -2.05
CA PHE A 150 -14.11 6.29 -0.95
C PHE A 150 -15.42 7.03 -0.74
N LEU A 151 -16.04 7.54 -1.81
CA LEU A 151 -17.29 8.30 -1.72
C LEU A 151 -18.44 7.45 -1.16
N ASN A 152 -18.48 6.15 -1.48
CA ASN A 152 -19.51 5.22 -1.01
C ASN A 152 -19.14 4.45 0.27
N ALA A 153 -17.90 4.61 0.78
CA ALA A 153 -17.46 3.94 1.99
C ALA A 153 -18.31 4.32 3.21
N THR A 154 -18.55 3.34 4.07
CA THR A 154 -19.33 3.49 5.32
C THR A 154 -18.67 4.53 6.22
N PRO A 155 -19.38 5.57 6.67
CA PRO A 155 -18.83 6.54 7.62
C PRO A 155 -18.27 5.85 8.87
N ALA A 156 -17.13 6.33 9.34
CA ALA A 156 -16.56 5.89 10.61
C ALA A 156 -17.45 6.37 11.77
N ASP A 157 -17.55 5.58 12.83
CA ASP A 157 -18.24 6.00 14.06
C ASP A 157 -17.36 7.03 14.79
N SER A 158 -17.91 8.20 15.09
CA SER A 158 -17.17 9.27 15.79
C SER A 158 -16.77 8.86 17.21
N ASP A 159 -17.49 7.90 17.81
CA ASP A 159 -17.26 7.43 19.17
C ASP A 159 -16.40 6.14 19.21
N GLN A 160 -15.85 5.70 18.07
CA GLN A 160 -15.04 4.49 18.03
C GLN A 160 -13.77 4.64 18.87
N ALA A 161 -13.55 3.66 19.75
CA ALA A 161 -12.32 3.58 20.52
C ALA A 161 -11.19 3.07 19.63
N CYS A 162 -10.32 3.96 19.17
CA CYS A 162 -9.12 3.58 18.43
C CYS A 162 -7.98 3.22 19.39
N THR A 163 -7.20 2.22 19.03
CA THR A 163 -5.95 1.95 19.75
C THR A 163 -4.95 3.06 19.44
N MET A 164 -4.16 3.51 20.42
CA MET A 164 -3.08 4.49 20.21
C MET A 164 -1.84 3.86 19.54
N GLU A 165 -2.05 2.86 18.67
CA GLU A 165 -0.97 2.19 17.97
C GLU A 165 -0.28 3.13 16.98
N TYR A 166 0.97 2.81 16.65
CA TYR A 166 1.77 3.54 15.67
C TYR A 166 1.00 3.69 14.36
N ARG A 167 0.79 4.94 13.92
CA ARG A 167 0.00 5.22 12.71
C ARG A 167 0.89 5.01 11.49
N MET A 168 0.87 3.82 10.92
CA MET A 168 1.26 3.68 9.51
C MET A 168 0.13 4.27 8.68
N THR A 169 0.46 5.32 7.94
CA THR A 169 -0.50 6.02 7.08
C THR A 169 0.02 6.07 5.66
N TYR A 170 -0.90 6.07 4.71
CA TYR A 170 -0.60 6.40 3.32
C TYR A 170 -1.54 7.53 2.90
N THR A 171 -1.19 8.26 1.85
CA THR A 171 -2.05 9.29 1.27
C THR A 171 -2.18 9.07 -0.23
N VAL A 172 -3.40 9.15 -0.76
CA VAL A 172 -3.65 9.12 -2.19
C VAL A 172 -3.94 10.52 -2.68
N ALA A 173 -3.17 11.02 -3.64
CA ALA A 173 -3.40 12.28 -4.31
C ALA A 173 -4.27 12.05 -5.55
N PHE A 174 -5.53 12.47 -5.51
CA PHE A 174 -6.41 12.44 -6.68
C PHE A 174 -6.24 13.72 -7.50
N GLU A 175 -5.64 13.60 -8.68
CA GLU A 175 -5.36 14.72 -9.58
C GLU A 175 -6.47 14.83 -10.65
N TYR A 176 -6.98 16.04 -10.85
CA TYR A 176 -8.03 16.34 -11.82
C TYR A 176 -7.46 16.93 -13.11
N ALA A 177 -8.27 17.00 -14.16
CA ALA A 177 -7.84 17.49 -15.48
C ALA A 177 -7.38 18.97 -15.50
N ASP A 178 -7.72 19.74 -14.47
CA ASP A 178 -7.26 21.12 -14.28
C ASP A 178 -5.94 21.22 -13.48
N GLY A 179 -5.37 20.07 -13.09
CA GLY A 179 -4.15 19.98 -12.28
C GLY A 179 -4.38 20.13 -10.78
N SER A 180 -5.62 20.36 -10.33
CA SER A 180 -5.92 20.39 -8.89
C SER A 180 -5.77 19.00 -8.28
N ILE A 181 -5.44 18.94 -6.99
CA ILE A 181 -5.27 17.70 -6.23
C ILE A 181 -6.22 17.68 -5.03
N THR A 182 -6.77 16.50 -4.73
CA THR A 182 -7.42 16.22 -3.45
C THR A 182 -6.77 15.04 -2.75
N PRO A 183 -6.21 15.21 -1.54
CA PRO A 183 -5.63 14.11 -0.77
C PRO A 183 -6.72 13.27 -0.10
N VAL A 184 -6.50 11.96 -0.04
CA VAL A 184 -7.22 11.03 0.83
C VAL A 184 -6.19 10.24 1.64
N GLN A 185 -6.16 10.44 2.96
CA GLN A 185 -5.31 9.68 3.86
C GLN A 185 -5.99 8.37 4.27
N GLY A 186 -5.24 7.28 4.33
CA GLY A 186 -5.66 6.02 4.96
C GLY A 186 -4.78 5.67 6.16
N GLU A 187 -5.37 5.08 7.19
CA GLU A 187 -4.68 4.54 8.37
C GLU A 187 -4.71 3.00 8.31
N LEU A 188 -3.57 2.34 8.58
CA LEU A 188 -3.48 0.87 8.64
C LEU A 188 -3.54 0.31 10.07
N HIS A 189 -3.34 1.17 11.06
CA HIS A 189 -3.41 0.86 12.48
C HIS A 189 -4.37 1.82 13.20
N GLY A 190 -4.70 1.52 14.45
CA GLY A 190 -5.62 2.35 15.23
C GLY A 190 -7.05 2.25 14.72
N CYS A 191 -7.54 3.32 14.09
CA CYS A 191 -8.93 3.41 13.64
C CYS A 191 -9.19 2.67 12.32
N ARG A 192 -8.15 2.41 11.52
CA ARG A 192 -8.26 1.85 10.17
C ARG A 192 -9.25 2.60 9.28
N THR A 193 -9.17 3.92 9.30
CA THR A 193 -10.08 4.80 8.56
C THR A 193 -9.41 5.38 7.32
N THR A 194 -10.24 5.95 6.45
CA THR A 194 -9.82 6.84 5.36
C THR A 194 -10.46 8.21 5.55
N THR A 195 -9.76 9.28 5.17
CA THR A 195 -10.28 10.65 5.28
C THR A 195 -9.71 11.60 4.22
N ASP A 196 -10.54 12.49 3.70
CA ASP A 196 -10.13 13.67 2.91
C ASP A 196 -10.14 14.96 3.76
N GLY A 197 -10.13 14.80 5.09
CA GLY A 197 -10.47 15.84 6.05
C GLY A 197 -11.99 15.96 6.25
N SER A 198 -12.77 16.20 5.21
CA SER A 198 -14.21 16.45 5.38
C SER A 198 -15.05 15.23 5.78
N LYS A 199 -14.65 14.05 5.30
CA LYS A 199 -15.31 12.77 5.56
C LYS A 199 -14.33 11.84 6.28
N TYR A 200 -14.84 11.09 7.25
CA TYR A 200 -14.16 9.92 7.83
C TYR A 200 -14.96 8.68 7.47
N ALA A 201 -14.30 7.69 6.87
CA ALA A 201 -14.89 6.42 6.51
C ALA A 201 -14.06 5.26 7.07
N ASN A 202 -14.71 4.14 7.36
CA ASN A 202 -14.00 2.90 7.70
C ASN A 202 -13.36 2.29 6.44
N GLY A 203 -12.29 1.55 6.64
CA GLY A 203 -11.75 0.64 5.63
C GLY A 203 -10.40 1.05 5.04
N GLY A 204 -9.49 1.58 5.88
CA GLY A 204 -8.16 2.00 5.44
C GLY A 204 -7.33 0.86 4.83
N GLU A 205 -7.48 -0.37 5.32
CA GLU A 205 -6.82 -1.56 4.77
C GLU A 205 -7.48 -2.01 3.46
N GLU A 206 -8.81 -2.12 3.45
CA GLU A 206 -9.58 -2.49 2.26
C GLU A 206 -9.42 -1.51 1.10
N PHE A 207 -9.21 -0.22 1.41
CA PHE A 207 -8.90 0.77 0.39
C PHE A 207 -7.49 0.57 -0.17
N LEU A 208 -6.50 0.28 0.66
CA LEU A 208 -5.14 0.02 0.19
C LEU A 208 -5.07 -1.27 -0.65
N ASP A 209 -5.82 -2.30 -0.28
CA ASP A 209 -5.96 -3.53 -1.07
C ASP A 209 -6.52 -3.23 -2.46
N LEU A 210 -7.62 -2.46 -2.54
CA LEU A 210 -8.19 -2.02 -3.82
C LEU A 210 -7.16 -1.25 -4.65
N LEU A 211 -6.46 -0.30 -4.04
CA LEU A 211 -5.44 0.50 -4.72
C LEU A 211 -4.33 -0.41 -5.26
N THR A 212 -3.84 -1.34 -4.46
CA THR A 212 -2.80 -2.31 -4.85
C THR A 212 -3.22 -3.12 -6.08
N ASP A 213 -4.45 -3.61 -6.12
CA ASP A 213 -5.01 -4.33 -7.28
C ASP A 213 -5.08 -3.43 -8.53
N LEU A 214 -5.54 -2.18 -8.36
CA LEU A 214 -5.65 -1.21 -9.45
C LEU A 214 -4.27 -0.84 -10.03
N TRP A 215 -3.27 -0.57 -9.19
CA TRP A 215 -1.91 -0.29 -9.65
C TRP A 215 -1.29 -1.51 -10.34
N THR A 216 -1.48 -2.71 -9.78
CA THR A 216 -0.99 -3.95 -10.40
C THR A 216 -1.58 -4.14 -11.80
N ALA A 217 -2.86 -3.82 -11.99
CA ALA A 217 -3.52 -3.90 -13.29
C ALA A 217 -3.16 -2.75 -14.24
N ASN A 218 -2.83 -1.56 -13.72
CA ASN A 218 -2.45 -0.37 -14.48
C ASN A 218 -1.08 -0.51 -15.16
N ARG A 219 -0.18 -1.29 -14.58
CA ARG A 219 1.20 -1.40 -15.06
C ARG A 219 1.30 -2.17 -16.36
N ALA A 220 1.89 -1.53 -17.36
CA ALA A 220 2.27 -2.18 -18.59
C ALA A 220 3.43 -3.16 -18.33
N ALA A 221 3.48 -4.26 -19.09
CA ALA A 221 4.51 -5.29 -18.93
C ALA A 221 5.94 -4.78 -19.24
N ASP A 222 6.06 -3.67 -19.94
CA ASP A 222 7.30 -2.99 -20.33
C ASP A 222 7.63 -1.76 -19.49
N LEU A 223 6.85 -1.46 -18.44
CA LEU A 223 7.19 -0.40 -17.49
C LEU A 223 8.57 -0.64 -16.90
N SER A 224 9.41 0.39 -16.94
CA SER A 224 10.74 0.40 -16.36
C SER A 224 10.95 1.74 -15.64
N ALA A 225 11.37 1.68 -14.39
CA ALA A 225 11.72 2.85 -13.61
C ALA A 225 13.01 2.61 -12.81
N ASP A 226 13.77 3.68 -12.59
CA ASP A 226 15.01 3.61 -11.82
C ASP A 226 14.69 3.55 -10.33
N ALA A 227 15.02 2.42 -9.69
CA ALA A 227 14.87 2.25 -8.25
C ALA A 227 16.01 2.93 -7.48
N THR A 228 15.67 3.62 -6.39
CA THR A 228 16.66 4.13 -5.43
C THR A 228 16.92 3.09 -4.37
N LEU A 229 17.76 2.10 -4.68
CA LEU A 229 18.17 1.06 -3.72
C LEU A 229 18.93 1.65 -2.54
N CYS A 230 18.89 0.95 -1.40
CA CYS A 230 19.45 1.41 -0.14
C CYS A 230 18.85 2.71 0.39
N SER A 231 17.63 3.01 -0.04
CA SER A 231 16.79 3.95 0.69
C SER A 231 16.34 3.27 1.99
N THR A 232 16.09 4.05 3.02
CA THR A 232 15.53 3.51 4.27
C THR A 232 14.01 3.37 4.24
N GLN A 233 13.42 3.50 3.05
CA GLN A 233 11.98 3.45 2.81
C GLN A 233 11.59 2.13 2.16
N ALA A 234 10.53 1.49 2.67
CA ALA A 234 9.94 0.32 2.02
C ALA A 234 8.93 0.76 0.95
N SER A 235 8.68 -0.06 -0.07
CA SER A 235 7.56 0.17 -0.98
C SER A 235 6.23 -0.09 -0.27
N ILE A 236 5.23 0.77 -0.45
CA ILE A 236 3.85 0.49 -0.01
C ILE A 236 3.28 -0.68 -0.82
N LEU A 237 3.55 -0.71 -2.13
CA LEU A 237 3.12 -1.83 -2.96
C LEU A 237 4.10 -3.00 -2.79
N PRO A 238 3.60 -4.20 -2.47
CA PRO A 238 4.46 -5.33 -2.19
C PRO A 238 5.15 -5.81 -3.47
N ALA A 239 6.46 -5.57 -3.56
CA ALA A 239 7.31 -6.19 -4.57
C ALA A 239 7.49 -7.69 -4.25
N LYS A 240 7.64 -8.50 -5.31
CA LYS A 240 7.95 -9.93 -5.18
C LYS A 240 9.43 -10.16 -5.48
N PRO A 241 10.18 -10.88 -4.62
CA PRO A 241 11.60 -11.15 -4.86
C PRO A 241 11.90 -11.75 -6.23
N GLU A 242 11.06 -12.68 -6.71
CA GLU A 242 11.23 -13.35 -8.00
C GLU A 242 11.11 -12.41 -9.22
N ASN A 243 10.58 -11.20 -9.04
CA ASN A 243 10.46 -10.19 -10.08
C ASN A 243 11.61 -9.17 -10.07
N ALA A 244 12.55 -9.29 -9.13
CA ALA A 244 13.64 -8.34 -8.99
C ALA A 244 14.56 -8.33 -10.21
N VAL A 245 14.90 -7.12 -10.67
CA VAL A 245 15.83 -6.87 -11.79
C VAL A 245 17.07 -6.10 -11.35
N SER A 246 17.07 -5.53 -10.15
CA SER A 246 18.22 -4.87 -9.54
C SER A 246 18.29 -5.22 -8.04
N ALA A 247 19.49 -5.16 -7.48
CA ALA A 247 19.73 -5.47 -6.08
C ALA A 247 20.99 -4.78 -5.55
N ALA A 248 20.97 -4.40 -4.29
CA ALA A 248 22.12 -3.83 -3.60
C ALA A 248 22.19 -4.32 -2.16
N VAL A 249 23.41 -4.49 -1.67
CA VAL A 249 23.68 -4.61 -0.24
C VAL A 249 23.84 -3.23 0.35
N CYS A 250 23.13 -2.99 1.44
CA CYS A 250 23.10 -1.73 2.17
C CYS A 250 23.64 -1.98 3.58
N PHE A 251 24.66 -1.24 3.97
CA PHE A 251 25.29 -1.32 5.27
C PHE A 251 25.09 -0.01 6.02
N ILE A 252 24.51 -0.07 7.22
CA ILE A 252 24.41 1.09 8.11
C ILE A 252 25.37 0.86 9.28
N GLY A 253 26.48 1.59 9.28
CA GLY A 253 27.47 1.51 10.35
C GLY A 253 27.00 2.16 11.64
N ASN A 254 27.71 1.92 12.74
CA ASN A 254 27.38 2.47 14.07
C ASN A 254 27.31 4.01 14.13
N SER A 255 27.97 4.70 13.20
CA SER A 255 27.92 6.17 13.05
C SER A 255 26.70 6.67 12.25
N GLY A 256 25.84 5.77 11.78
CA GLY A 256 24.77 6.09 10.82
C GLY A 256 25.26 6.27 9.37
N THR A 257 26.54 5.99 9.09
CA THR A 257 27.07 6.07 7.72
C THR A 257 26.48 4.95 6.87
N LEU A 258 25.84 5.32 5.76
CA LEU A 258 25.32 4.40 4.76
C LEU A 258 26.42 4.03 3.75
N GLY A 259 26.73 2.74 3.69
CA GLY A 259 27.54 2.11 2.65
C GLY A 259 26.67 1.31 1.70
N THR A 260 27.00 1.29 0.41
CA THR A 260 26.22 0.59 -0.61
C THR A 260 27.12 -0.20 -1.56
N ALA A 261 26.65 -1.37 -1.99
CA ALA A 261 27.29 -2.16 -3.03
C ALA A 261 26.23 -2.78 -3.94
N GLN A 262 26.22 -2.37 -5.21
CA GLN A 262 25.34 -2.93 -6.23
C GLN A 262 25.76 -4.37 -6.55
N LEU A 263 24.77 -5.26 -6.70
CA LEU A 263 24.98 -6.62 -7.16
C LEU A 263 24.94 -6.67 -8.69
N GLY A 264 25.62 -7.67 -9.26
CA GLY A 264 25.63 -7.93 -10.70
C GLY A 264 24.33 -8.57 -11.20
N ASP A 265 24.44 -9.68 -11.92
CA ASP A 265 23.25 -10.44 -12.37
C ASP A 265 22.40 -10.92 -11.17
N VAL A 266 21.23 -10.31 -10.99
CA VAL A 266 20.33 -10.53 -9.86
C VAL A 266 19.40 -11.71 -10.08
N ALA A 267 19.17 -12.13 -11.33
CA ALA A 267 18.14 -13.12 -11.65
C ALA A 267 18.30 -14.47 -10.89
N PRO A 268 19.53 -15.03 -10.73
CA PRO A 268 19.71 -16.25 -9.95
C PRO A 268 19.36 -16.07 -8.46
N LEU A 269 19.75 -14.93 -7.88
CA LEU A 269 19.49 -14.59 -6.48
C LEU A 269 17.99 -14.40 -6.22
N ALA A 270 17.32 -13.62 -7.07
CA ALA A 270 15.88 -13.39 -7.04
C ALA A 270 15.08 -14.70 -7.10
N ALA A 271 15.45 -15.60 -8.01
CA ALA A 271 14.82 -16.91 -8.14
C ALA A 271 15.02 -17.79 -6.89
N SER A 272 16.22 -17.76 -6.30
CA SER A 272 16.53 -18.50 -5.06
C SER A 272 15.72 -18.00 -3.88
N ILE A 273 15.57 -16.67 -3.72
CA ILE A 273 14.74 -16.09 -2.66
C ILE A 273 13.28 -16.52 -2.83
N GLY A 274 12.73 -16.38 -4.04
CA GLY A 274 11.35 -16.79 -4.32
C GLY A 274 11.10 -18.29 -4.07
N ALA A 275 12.07 -19.15 -4.38
CA ALA A 275 11.93 -20.60 -4.27
C ALA A 275 12.23 -21.18 -2.88
N ASN A 276 13.15 -20.56 -2.12
CA ASN A 276 13.76 -21.14 -0.92
C ASN A 276 13.44 -20.36 0.37
N THR A 277 12.33 -19.64 0.40
CA THR A 277 11.85 -18.96 1.61
C THR A 277 10.96 -19.85 2.45
N VAL A 278 11.07 -19.69 3.77
CA VAL A 278 10.20 -20.36 4.74
C VAL A 278 9.45 -19.32 5.57
N VAL A 279 8.19 -19.61 5.89
CA VAL A 279 7.42 -18.77 6.83
C VAL A 279 8.00 -18.98 8.23
N SER A 280 8.38 -17.88 8.88
CA SER A 280 8.85 -17.85 10.26
C SER A 280 7.70 -17.51 11.20
N ASP A 281 7.73 -18.05 12.42
CA ASP A 281 6.79 -17.67 13.48
C ASP A 281 7.13 -16.29 14.10
N GLY A 282 8.26 -15.68 13.70
CA GLY A 282 8.68 -14.33 14.05
C GLY A 282 9.16 -14.15 15.50
N MET A 283 9.00 -15.16 16.37
CA MET A 283 9.21 -14.97 17.81
C MET A 283 10.69 -15.01 18.25
N ASN A 284 11.61 -15.41 17.37
CA ASN A 284 13.04 -15.57 17.71
C ASN A 284 13.98 -15.13 16.57
N LEU A 285 13.78 -13.93 16.02
CA LEU A 285 14.71 -13.36 15.04
C LEU A 285 15.89 -12.71 15.77
N ASP A 286 17.09 -13.27 15.61
CA ASP A 286 18.32 -12.72 16.17
C ASP A 286 18.96 -11.77 15.16
N PHE A 287 18.91 -10.47 15.46
CA PHE A 287 19.49 -9.44 14.60
C PHE A 287 20.95 -9.19 15.01
N GLY A 288 21.83 -9.14 14.01
CA GLY A 288 23.23 -8.78 14.24
C GLY A 288 23.39 -7.36 14.80
N VAL A 289 24.58 -7.08 15.35
CA VAL A 289 24.93 -5.74 15.86
C VAL A 289 24.96 -4.70 14.72
N GLU A 290 25.35 -5.14 13.53
CA GLU A 290 25.37 -4.31 12.32
C GLU A 290 24.05 -4.45 11.55
N THR A 291 23.50 -3.33 11.08
CA THR A 291 22.33 -3.35 10.21
C THR A 291 22.79 -3.54 8.77
N ILE A 292 22.57 -4.75 8.25
CA ILE A 292 22.83 -5.12 6.85
C ILE A 292 21.49 -5.44 6.21
N MET A 293 21.19 -4.78 5.10
CA MET A 293 19.99 -5.01 4.30
C MET A 293 20.40 -5.46 2.89
N LEU A 294 19.58 -6.30 2.29
CA LEU A 294 19.59 -6.59 0.87
C LEU A 294 18.31 -5.98 0.30
N ASP A 295 18.48 -4.92 -0.48
CA ASP A 295 17.38 -4.29 -1.20
C ASP A 295 17.29 -4.91 -2.59
N LEU A 296 16.09 -5.31 -2.98
CA LEU A 296 15.77 -5.75 -4.33
C LEU A 296 14.74 -4.78 -4.91
N ALA A 297 14.81 -4.50 -6.21
CA ALA A 297 13.74 -3.78 -6.90
C ALA A 297 13.31 -4.47 -8.18
N ASP A 298 12.00 -4.43 -8.44
CA ASP A 298 11.42 -4.88 -9.70
C ASP A 298 11.58 -3.82 -10.81
N LYS A 299 11.02 -4.11 -12.00
CA LYS A 299 11.09 -3.17 -13.12
C LYS A 299 10.31 -1.88 -12.88
N ALA A 300 9.25 -1.90 -12.08
CA ALA A 300 8.48 -0.70 -11.74
C ALA A 300 9.20 0.16 -10.69
N GLY A 301 10.33 -0.32 -10.14
CA GLY A 301 11.07 0.34 -9.09
C GLY A 301 10.50 0.08 -7.70
N ASP A 302 9.54 -0.85 -7.56
CA ASP A 302 9.03 -1.26 -6.26
C ASP A 302 10.09 -2.10 -5.56
N MET A 303 10.33 -1.78 -4.29
CA MET A 303 11.40 -2.38 -3.50
C MET A 303 10.88 -3.38 -2.48
N ILE A 304 11.68 -4.43 -2.26
CA ILE A 304 11.58 -5.29 -1.09
C ILE A 304 12.92 -5.28 -0.34
N GLN A 305 12.86 -5.14 0.97
CA GLN A 305 14.03 -5.08 1.84
C GLN A 305 14.11 -6.35 2.67
N LEU A 306 15.28 -7.00 2.60
CA LEU A 306 15.60 -8.18 3.38
C LEU A 306 16.65 -7.81 4.43
N GLN A 307 16.35 -7.96 5.71
CA GLN A 307 17.29 -7.68 6.78
C GLN A 307 18.10 -8.93 7.14
N ARG A 308 19.42 -8.81 7.20
CA ARG A 308 20.31 -9.92 7.58
C ARG A 308 20.22 -10.22 9.08
N LEU A 309 20.07 -11.49 9.42
CA LEU A 309 20.10 -12.01 10.79
C LEU A 309 21.54 -12.39 11.21
N ALA A 310 21.72 -12.65 12.50
CA ALA A 310 23.01 -12.99 13.09
C ALA A 310 23.63 -14.28 12.53
N ASP A 311 22.77 -15.24 12.12
CA ASP A 311 23.18 -16.51 11.52
C ASP A 311 23.50 -16.43 10.02
N GLY A 312 23.35 -15.24 9.41
CA GLY A 312 23.59 -15.00 7.98
C GLY A 312 22.39 -15.27 7.07
N SER A 313 21.25 -15.71 7.62
CA SER A 313 19.97 -15.72 6.90
C SER A 313 19.40 -14.30 6.79
N TYR A 314 18.33 -14.15 6.02
CA TYR A 314 17.69 -12.87 5.74
C TYR A 314 16.19 -12.97 5.99
N VAL A 315 15.61 -11.96 6.65
CA VAL A 315 14.18 -11.87 6.92
C VAL A 315 13.54 -10.73 6.13
N PHE A 316 12.33 -10.94 5.62
CA PHE A 316 11.48 -9.89 5.06
C PHE A 316 10.02 -10.18 5.37
N TYR A 317 9.15 -9.21 5.09
CA TYR A 317 7.72 -9.36 5.28
C TYR A 317 7.03 -9.40 3.93
N ALA A 318 6.17 -10.40 3.75
CA ALA A 318 5.27 -10.50 2.60
C ALA A 318 3.98 -11.16 3.07
N ASP A 319 2.84 -10.67 2.58
CA ASP A 319 1.52 -11.17 2.96
C ASP A 319 1.27 -11.12 4.48
N SER A 320 1.79 -10.07 5.14
CA SER A 320 1.78 -9.90 6.61
C SER A 320 2.46 -11.04 7.40
N GLN A 321 3.32 -11.82 6.74
CA GLN A 321 4.10 -12.89 7.37
C GLN A 321 5.59 -12.61 7.25
N ALA A 322 6.33 -12.88 8.32
CA ALA A 322 7.78 -12.92 8.27
C ALA A 322 8.22 -14.14 7.45
N LYS A 323 9.01 -13.92 6.41
CA LYS A 323 9.62 -14.95 5.58
C LYS A 323 11.13 -14.89 5.77
N VAL A 324 11.75 -16.05 5.96
CA VAL A 324 13.21 -16.18 6.12
C VAL A 324 13.77 -16.92 4.91
N TRP A 325 14.84 -16.37 4.36
CA TRP A 325 15.64 -16.96 3.29
C TRP A 325 17.05 -17.24 3.81
N THR A 326 17.53 -18.46 3.61
CA THR A 326 18.91 -18.84 3.91
C THR A 326 19.69 -18.95 2.59
N PRO A 327 20.66 -18.07 2.33
CA PRO A 327 21.46 -18.15 1.13
C PRO A 327 22.24 -19.47 1.07
N THR A 328 22.44 -19.99 -0.14
CA THR A 328 23.41 -21.06 -0.40
C THR A 328 24.84 -20.56 -0.19
N ALA A 329 25.82 -21.47 -0.13
CA ALA A 329 27.22 -21.09 0.10
C ALA A 329 27.76 -20.10 -0.95
N ASP A 330 27.40 -20.27 -2.22
CA ASP A 330 27.83 -19.39 -3.31
C ASP A 330 27.17 -18.00 -3.21
N GLU A 331 25.89 -17.96 -2.84
CA GLU A 331 25.16 -16.70 -2.60
C GLU A 331 25.67 -15.97 -1.35
N SER A 332 25.96 -16.69 -0.27
CA SER A 332 26.61 -16.13 0.91
C SER A 332 27.96 -15.51 0.56
N ALA A 333 28.80 -16.18 -0.23
CA ALA A 333 30.09 -15.65 -0.65
C ALA A 333 29.94 -14.37 -1.50
N LEU A 334 28.95 -14.34 -2.40
CA LEU A 334 28.60 -13.15 -3.18
C LEU A 334 28.17 -11.99 -2.28
N LEU A 335 27.25 -12.24 -1.35
CA LEU A 335 26.72 -11.23 -0.43
C LEU A 335 27.80 -10.73 0.53
N ASP A 336 28.64 -11.60 1.08
CA ASP A 336 29.74 -11.21 1.97
C ASP A 336 30.77 -10.33 1.26
N ALA A 337 31.08 -10.61 -0.01
CA ALA A 337 31.93 -9.74 -0.83
C ALA A 337 31.31 -8.35 -1.05
N ALA A 338 30.00 -8.30 -1.31
CA ALA A 338 29.27 -7.04 -1.44
C ALA A 338 29.20 -6.27 -0.10
N ILE A 339 28.98 -6.96 1.02
CA ILE A 339 29.02 -6.38 2.38
C ILE A 339 30.40 -5.77 2.64
N ALA A 340 31.49 -6.49 2.33
CA ALA A 340 32.84 -5.98 2.49
C ALA A 340 33.07 -4.71 1.64
N SER A 341 32.62 -4.71 0.38
CA SER A 341 32.70 -3.53 -0.49
C SER A 341 31.87 -2.35 0.02
N ALA A 342 30.69 -2.59 0.59
CA ALA A 342 29.83 -1.54 1.13
C ALA A 342 30.44 -0.89 2.38
N LYS A 343 31.25 -1.63 3.15
CA LYS A 343 31.93 -1.12 4.36
C LYS A 343 33.11 -0.20 4.06
N GLY A 344 33.70 -0.28 2.86
CA GLY A 344 34.90 0.45 2.47
C GLY A 344 36.18 -0.27 2.88
#